data_AF-A0A497GAW8-F1
#
_entry.id   AF-A0A497GAW8-F1
#
_cell.length_a   1.000
_cell.length_b   1.000
_cell.length_c   1.000
_cell.angle_alpha   90.00
_cell.angle_beta   90.00
_cell.angle_gamma   90.00
#
_symmetry.space_group_name_H-M   'P 1'
#
loop_
_entity.id
_entity.type
_entity.pdbx_description
1 polymer ?
#
loop_
_entity_poly.entity_id
_entity_poly.type
_entity_poly.pdbx_seq_one_letter_code
_entity_poly.pdbx_strand_id
1 'polypeptide(L)'
;MSLRKALRAALKGPLTPERLAEELGITVEEAEALIGALLSHGYLEELRPRSCASCPLAPICGVRGKCSVKIYMLTKKGRRLLSDAPS
;
A
#
# COMPACT_ATOMS: atom_id res chain seq x y z
N MET A 1 -1.68 -4.75 17.09
CA MET A 1 -2.94 -4.31 16.44
C MET A 1 -2.62 -3.45 15.20
N SER A 2 -2.06 -4.04 14.14
CA SER A 2 -1.43 -3.29 13.02
C SER A 2 -1.96 -3.65 11.61
N LEU A 3 -2.30 -4.92 11.35
CA LEU A 3 -2.71 -5.41 10.01
C LEU A 3 -4.02 -4.80 9.46
N ARG A 4 -5.08 -4.71 10.29
CA ARG A 4 -6.37 -4.13 9.85
C ARG A 4 -6.24 -2.64 9.53
N LYS A 5 -5.46 -1.89 10.31
CA LYS A 5 -5.23 -0.46 10.05
C LYS A 5 -4.46 -0.28 8.74
N ALA A 6 -3.44 -1.10 8.47
CA ALA A 6 -2.72 -1.09 7.19
C ALA A 6 -3.63 -1.39 5.99
N LEU A 7 -4.53 -2.36 6.12
CA LEU A 7 -5.52 -2.64 5.07
C LEU A 7 -6.52 -1.50 4.86
N ARG A 8 -6.94 -0.82 5.94
CA ARG A 8 -7.79 0.38 5.83
C ARG A 8 -7.06 1.54 5.14
N ALA A 9 -5.76 1.71 5.37
CA ALA A 9 -4.94 2.70 4.65
C ALA A 9 -4.96 2.45 3.13
N ALA A 10 -4.83 1.19 2.71
CA ALA A 10 -4.92 0.81 1.30
C ALA A 10 -6.32 0.94 0.67
N LEU A 11 -7.40 1.09 1.45
CA LEU A 11 -8.71 1.48 0.89
C LEU A 11 -8.73 2.92 0.38
N LYS A 12 -7.91 3.79 0.98
CA LYS A 12 -7.83 5.22 0.62
C LYS A 12 -6.99 5.46 -0.64
N GLY A 13 -6.44 4.41 -1.26
CA GLY A 13 -5.65 4.50 -2.48
C GLY A 13 -4.35 3.70 -2.42
N PRO A 14 -3.43 3.93 -3.38
CA PRO A 14 -2.15 3.23 -3.44
C PRO A 14 -1.31 3.46 -2.18
N LEU A 15 -0.71 2.39 -1.66
CA LEU A 15 0.18 2.41 -0.51
C LEU A 15 1.64 2.51 -0.96
N THR A 16 2.44 3.25 -0.19
CA THR A 16 3.89 3.14 -0.16
C THR A 16 4.32 2.88 1.29
N PRO A 17 5.53 2.34 1.53
CA PRO A 17 6.02 2.15 2.89
C PRO A 17 6.03 3.44 3.71
N GLU A 18 6.42 4.56 3.11
CA GLU A 18 6.50 5.88 3.76
C GLU A 18 5.11 6.38 4.17
N ARG A 19 4.12 6.29 3.27
CA ARG A 19 2.75 6.66 3.58
C ARG A 19 2.17 5.79 4.70
N LEU A 20 2.42 4.48 4.65
CA LEU A 20 1.93 3.56 5.68
C LEU A 20 2.57 3.84 7.05
N ALA A 21 3.87 4.12 7.06
CA ALA A 21 4.62 4.48 8.26
C ALA A 21 4.03 5.74 8.91
N GLU A 22 3.79 6.79 8.11
CA GLU A 22 3.17 8.04 8.56
C GLU A 22 1.75 7.80 9.11
N GLU A 23 0.91 7.06 8.38
CA GLU A 23 -0.48 6.83 8.77
C GLU A 23 -0.62 5.99 10.06
N LEU A 24 0.35 5.12 10.34
CA LEU A 24 0.35 4.25 11.51
C LEU A 24 1.23 4.76 12.67
N GLY A 25 2.04 5.80 12.45
CA GLY A 25 3.01 6.29 13.44
C GLY A 25 4.09 5.25 13.76
N ILE A 26 4.56 4.51 12.75
CA ILE A 26 5.60 3.47 12.87
C ILE A 26 6.80 3.80 11.99
N THR A 27 7.89 3.04 12.11
CA THR A 27 9.05 3.18 11.23
C THR A 27 8.76 2.64 9.81
N VAL A 28 9.56 3.10 8.83
CA VAL A 28 9.47 2.62 7.46
C VAL A 28 9.77 1.11 7.38
N GLU A 29 10.74 0.61 8.14
CA GLU A 29 11.07 -0.82 8.21
C GLU A 29 9.90 -1.66 8.75
N GLU A 30 9.22 -1.19 9.80
CA GLU A 30 8.00 -1.85 10.32
C GLU A 30 6.88 -1.83 9.28
N ALA A 31 6.73 -0.72 8.55
CA ALA A 31 5.76 -0.62 7.46
C ALA A 31 6.08 -1.61 6.32
N GLU A 32 7.36 -1.73 5.93
CA GLU A 32 7.80 -2.72 4.94
C GLU A 32 7.52 -4.16 5.40
N ALA A 33 7.78 -4.48 6.67
CA ALA A 33 7.47 -5.79 7.23
C ALA A 33 5.96 -6.10 7.20
N LEU A 34 5.12 -5.12 7.54
CA LEU A 34 3.66 -5.24 7.45
C LEU A 34 3.19 -5.44 6.00
N ILE A 35 3.74 -4.67 5.06
CA ILE A 35 3.44 -4.83 3.64
C ILE A 35 3.87 -6.23 3.16
N GLY A 36 5.06 -6.70 3.54
CA GLY A 36 5.55 -8.04 3.22
C GLY A 36 4.64 -9.15 3.71
N ALA A 37 4.12 -9.03 4.93
CA ALA A 37 3.13 -9.97 5.47
C ALA A 37 1.83 -9.94 4.64
N LEU A 38 1.32 -8.75 4.32
CA LEU A 38 0.09 -8.58 3.53
C LEU A 38 0.23 -9.12 2.10
N LEU A 39 1.39 -8.94 1.46
CA LEU A 39 1.72 -9.50 0.15
C LEU A 39 1.75 -11.03 0.19
N SER A 40 2.42 -11.61 1.19
CA SER A 40 2.52 -13.07 1.37
C SER A 40 1.15 -13.74 1.52
N HIS A 41 0.19 -13.03 2.12
CA HIS A 41 -1.19 -13.49 2.24
C HIS A 41 -2.08 -13.14 1.02
N GLY A 42 -1.56 -12.40 0.04
CA GLY A 42 -2.30 -11.98 -1.17
C GLY A 42 -3.36 -10.91 -0.91
N TYR A 43 -3.23 -10.14 0.17
CA TYR A 43 -4.14 -9.02 0.47
C TYR A 43 -3.75 -7.73 -0.23
N LEU A 44 -2.46 -7.59 -0.55
CA LEU A 44 -1.91 -6.55 -1.40
C LEU A 44 -1.30 -7.15 -2.66
N GLU A 45 -1.14 -6.32 -3.68
CA GLU A 45 -0.31 -6.59 -4.86
C GLU A 45 0.62 -5.41 -5.13
N GLU A 46 1.85 -5.69 -5.57
CA GLU A 46 2.80 -4.65 -6.00
C GLU A 46 2.45 -4.20 -7.41
N LEU A 47 2.29 -2.89 -7.59
CA LEU A 47 2.15 -2.27 -8.89
C LEU A 47 3.52 -1.90 -9.44
N ARG A 48 3.79 -2.38 -10.67
CA ARG A 48 4.96 -2.00 -11.46
C ARG A 48 4.53 -1.17 -12.67
N PRO A 49 4.25 0.13 -12.51
CA PRO A 49 3.90 0.98 -13.64
C PRO A 49 5.09 1.08 -14.60
N ARG A 50 4.82 0.93 -15.91
CA ARG A 50 5.86 1.00 -16.97
C ARG A 50 6.38 2.42 -17.18
N SER A 51 5.63 3.43 -16.76
CA SER A 51 5.96 4.85 -16.90
C SER A 51 5.25 5.70 -15.85
N CYS A 52 5.73 6.92 -15.61
CA CYS A 52 5.05 7.92 -14.77
C CYS A 52 3.62 8.21 -15.25
N ALA A 53 3.34 8.19 -16.56
CA ALA A 53 2.00 8.41 -17.09
C ALA A 53 0.97 7.35 -16.65
N SER A 54 1.44 6.10 -16.46
CA SER A 54 0.65 4.99 -15.94
C SER A 54 0.72 4.82 -14.41
N CYS A 55 1.46 5.69 -13.72
CA CYS A 55 1.68 5.58 -12.28
C CYS A 55 0.48 6.15 -11.53
N PRO A 56 -0.10 5.43 -10.56
CA PRO A 56 -1.25 5.95 -9.82
C PRO A 56 -0.88 7.13 -8.89
N LEU A 57 0.42 7.36 -8.65
CA LEU A 57 0.91 8.54 -7.94
C LEU A 57 1.15 9.74 -8.86
N ALA A 58 0.99 9.61 -10.18
CA ALA A 58 1.25 10.69 -11.14
C ALA A 58 0.58 12.04 -10.79
N PRO A 59 -0.64 12.09 -10.23
CA PRO A 59 -1.28 13.36 -9.87
C PRO A 59 -0.58 14.12 -8.72
N ILE A 60 0.18 13.42 -7.88
CA ILE A 60 0.78 13.97 -6.65
C ILE A 60 2.30 13.80 -6.58
N CYS A 61 2.90 13.10 -7.54
CA CYS A 61 4.33 12.79 -7.54
C CYS A 61 5.12 13.91 -8.24
N GLY A 62 6.03 14.56 -7.51
CA GLY A 62 6.93 15.58 -8.04
C GLY A 62 8.16 15.04 -8.79
N VAL A 63 8.34 13.71 -8.84
CA VAL A 63 9.52 13.08 -9.44
C VAL A 63 9.32 12.90 -10.94
N ARG A 64 10.27 13.39 -11.76
CA ARG A 64 10.32 13.12 -13.21
C ARG A 64 11.47 12.14 -13.50
N GLY A 65 11.17 11.01 -14.15
CA GLY A 65 12.18 10.03 -14.60
C GLY A 65 12.14 8.70 -13.85
N LYS A 66 13.32 8.12 -13.53
CA LYS A 66 13.43 6.82 -12.84
C LYS A 66 12.80 6.91 -11.45
N CYS A 67 11.65 6.26 -11.28
CA CYS A 67 10.96 6.14 -10.00
C CYS A 67 11.24 4.74 -9.42
N SER A 68 11.85 4.69 -8.24
CA SER A 68 12.12 3.46 -7.49
C SER A 68 11.09 3.18 -6.39
N VAL A 69 10.04 3.99 -6.31
CA VAL A 69 9.01 3.86 -5.28
C VAL A 69 8.20 2.59 -5.52
N LYS A 70 8.12 1.74 -4.49
CA LYS A 70 7.25 0.57 -4.51
C LYS A 70 5.84 0.99 -4.14
N ILE A 71 4.89 0.63 -5.00
CA ILE A 71 3.48 0.99 -4.85
C ILE A 71 2.67 -0.28 -4.68
N TYR A 72 1.73 -0.28 -3.74
CA TYR A 72 0.91 -1.43 -3.44
C TYR A 72 -0.58 -1.11 -3.49
N MET A 73 -1.40 -2.05 -3.94
CA MET A 73 -2.86 -1.91 -3.99
C MET A 73 -3.58 -3.06 -3.33
N LEU A 74 -4.78 -2.78 -2.80
CA LEU A 74 -5.64 -3.78 -2.17
C LEU A 74 -6.23 -4.73 -3.21
N THR A 75 -6.02 -6.02 -3.02
CA THR A 75 -6.61 -7.06 -3.87
C THR A 75 -8.09 -7.28 -3.54
N LYS A 76 -8.81 -8.04 -4.38
CA LYS A 76 -10.18 -8.49 -4.06
C LYS A 76 -10.23 -9.27 -2.72
N LYS A 77 -9.21 -10.07 -2.44
CA LYS A 77 -9.09 -10.83 -1.18
C LYS A 77 -8.91 -9.90 0.02
N GLY A 78 -8.04 -8.89 -0.12
CA GLY A 78 -7.84 -7.87 0.91
C GLY A 78 -9.11 -7.07 1.21
N ARG A 79 -9.92 -6.74 0.19
CA ARG A 79 -11.20 -6.03 0.35
C ARG A 79 -12.19 -6.84 1.20
N ARG A 80 -12.35 -8.13 0.90
CA ARG A 80 -13.29 -9.01 1.63
C ARG A 80 -12.96 -9.10 3.12
N LEU A 81 -11.67 -9.19 3.48
CA LEU A 81 -11.24 -9.25 4.88
C LEU A 81 -11.73 -8.05 5.72
N LEU A 82 -11.91 -6.88 5.10
CA LEU A 82 -12.42 -5.69 5.76
C LEU A 82 -13.96 -5.66 5.81
N SER A 83 -14.64 -6.29 4.86
CA SER A 83 -16.10 -6.39 4.79
C SER A 83 -16.67 -7.43 5.75
N ASP A 84 -15.95 -8.53 5.98
CA ASP A 84 -16.37 -9.63 6.88
C ASP A 84 -16.05 -9.39 8.37
N ALA A 85 -15.51 -8.22 8.71
CA ALA A 85 -15.15 -7.86 10.07
C ALA A 85 -16.30 -7.11 10.76
N PRO A 86 -16.85 -7.59 11.90
CA PRO A 86 -17.79 -6.79 12.68
C PRO A 86 -17.12 -5.48 13.14
N SER A 87 -17.91 -4.41 13.06
CA SER A 87 -17.59 -3.00 13.32
C SER A 87 -16.91 -2.76 14.66
#